data_AF-A0A7T0PX95-F1
#
_entry.id   AF-A0A7T0PX95-F1
#
_cell.length_a   1.000
_cell.length_b   1.000
_cell.length_c   1.000
_cell.angle_alpha   90.00
_cell.angle_beta   90.00
_cell.angle_gamma   90.00
#
_symmetry.space_group_name_H-M   'P 1'
#
loop_
_entity.id
_entity.type
_entity.pdbx_description
1 polymer ?
#
loop_
_entity_poly.entity_id
_entity_poly.type
_entity_poly.pdbx_seq_one_letter_code
_entity_poly.pdbx_strand_id
1 'polypeptide(L)'
;MDKANVRKHRTYRSDAGRLYTSVYRPFVKHGCFDWQLNDMMCRLYECFPTPAHDNLGFYLTGVSSRHDFSALLVDSVPNLHPLDTGQFFPRWTWEKVWGRHAAEDDGFNLDALSEPPGEAGSAVGREGEVIGDHRRVDNMTDATLNAYRAAYGPETGKADVFYYVYGFLHHPEYRARHGADLKKSLPRIPLVSTREDFTALATAGRAVADLHLDYEEVEPWPLTLAVNGI
;
A
#
# COMPACT_ATOMS: atom_id res chain seq x y z
N MET A 1 13.26 -23.50 6.75
CA MET A 1 14.51 -24.09 6.22
C MET A 1 14.14 -25.04 5.09
N ASP A 2 14.68 -24.80 3.89
CA ASP A 2 14.25 -25.39 2.61
C ASP A 2 14.67 -26.86 2.38
N LYS A 3 14.34 -27.73 3.34
CA LYS A 3 14.76 -29.14 3.32
C LYS A 3 14.11 -29.93 2.17
N ALA A 4 12.94 -29.50 1.71
CA ALA A 4 12.19 -30.18 0.66
C ALA A 4 12.82 -29.98 -0.72
N ASN A 5 13.23 -28.76 -1.09
CA ASN A 5 13.85 -28.53 -2.39
C ASN A 5 15.29 -29.05 -2.43
N VAL A 6 16.02 -29.02 -1.31
CA VAL A 6 17.35 -29.66 -1.20
C VAL A 6 17.28 -31.16 -1.47
N ARG A 7 16.29 -31.87 -0.90
CA ARG A 7 16.05 -33.30 -1.20
C ARG A 7 15.71 -33.58 -2.67
N LYS A 8 15.15 -32.60 -3.37
CA LYS A 8 14.82 -32.69 -4.80
C LYS A 8 15.99 -32.29 -5.71
N HIS A 9 17.17 -32.02 -5.16
CA HIS A 9 18.34 -31.51 -5.90
C HIS A 9 18.02 -30.25 -6.72
N ARG A 10 17.10 -29.42 -6.23
CA ARG A 10 16.76 -28.16 -6.91
C ARG A 10 17.95 -27.22 -6.80
N THR A 11 18.40 -26.69 -7.93
CA THR A 11 19.45 -25.69 -7.98
C THR A 11 18.85 -24.29 -8.05
N TYR A 12 19.44 -23.37 -7.31
CA TYR A 12 19.07 -21.95 -7.32
C TYR A 12 20.11 -21.18 -8.11
N ARG A 13 19.66 -20.23 -8.93
CA ARG A 13 20.52 -19.26 -9.60
C ARG A 13 20.24 -17.90 -8.98
N SER A 14 21.29 -17.17 -8.64
CA SER A 14 21.16 -15.78 -8.23
C SER A 14 20.71 -14.94 -9.43
N ASP A 15 19.62 -14.20 -9.25
CA ASP A 15 19.15 -13.20 -10.19
C ASP A 15 19.10 -11.85 -9.48
N ALA A 16 20.03 -10.96 -9.83
CA ALA A 16 20.09 -9.63 -9.24
C ALA A 16 18.86 -8.77 -9.61
N GLY A 17 18.19 -9.08 -10.74
CA GLY A 17 16.95 -8.41 -11.16
C GLY A 17 15.72 -8.80 -10.33
N ARG A 18 15.89 -9.68 -9.34
CA ARG A 18 14.83 -10.14 -8.42
C ARG A 18 15.13 -9.83 -6.96
N LEU A 19 15.95 -8.81 -6.72
CA LEU A 19 16.13 -8.22 -5.40
C LEU A 19 15.11 -7.11 -5.21
N TYR A 20 14.35 -7.19 -4.12
CA TYR A 20 13.29 -6.24 -3.79
C TYR A 20 13.72 -5.34 -2.63
N THR A 21 13.35 -4.07 -2.68
CA THR A 21 13.33 -3.24 -1.47
C THR A 21 12.09 -3.63 -0.66
N SER A 22 12.28 -3.88 0.62
CA SER A 22 11.23 -4.33 1.53
C SER A 22 11.22 -3.53 2.82
N VAL A 23 10.02 -3.22 3.31
CA VAL A 23 9.84 -2.64 4.64
C VAL A 23 9.98 -3.77 5.67
N TYR A 24 11.12 -3.83 6.33
CA TYR A 24 11.37 -4.85 7.36
C TYR A 24 10.65 -4.50 8.66
N ARG A 25 10.78 -3.25 9.10
CA ARG A 25 10.12 -2.67 10.29
C ARG A 25 9.65 -1.26 9.96
N PRO A 26 8.80 -0.63 10.79
CA PRO A 26 8.33 0.72 10.53
C PRO A 26 9.53 1.65 10.30
N PHE A 27 9.54 2.33 9.16
CA PHE A 27 10.59 3.28 8.76
C PHE A 27 11.99 2.67 8.56
N VAL A 28 12.05 1.36 8.25
CA VAL A 28 13.31 0.62 8.05
C VAL A 28 13.22 -0.25 6.80
N LYS A 29 13.88 0.19 5.72
CA LYS A 29 13.97 -0.50 4.42
C LYS A 29 15.18 -1.42 4.34
N HIS A 30 14.99 -2.66 3.88
CA HIS A 30 16.03 -3.68 3.71
C HIS A 30 15.87 -4.38 2.35
N GLY A 31 16.93 -5.00 1.85
CA GLY A 31 16.85 -5.88 0.69
C GLY A 31 16.19 -7.22 1.04
N CYS A 32 15.27 -7.67 0.18
CA CYS A 32 14.64 -8.99 0.23
C CYS A 32 15.02 -9.81 -1.02
N PHE A 33 15.20 -11.12 -0.83
CA PHE A 33 15.57 -12.05 -1.88
C PHE A 33 14.38 -12.53 -2.71
N ASP A 34 14.65 -13.16 -3.85
CA ASP A 34 13.65 -13.77 -4.73
C ASP A 34 12.77 -14.81 -4.00
N TRP A 35 11.57 -15.05 -4.51
CA TRP A 35 10.56 -15.96 -3.93
C TRP A 35 11.08 -17.37 -3.70
N GLN A 36 12.06 -17.82 -4.50
CA GLN A 36 12.67 -19.14 -4.37
C GLN A 36 13.33 -19.35 -3.00
N LEU A 37 13.71 -18.27 -2.33
CA LEU A 37 14.38 -18.26 -1.04
C LEU A 37 13.46 -17.83 0.11
N ASN A 38 12.17 -17.57 -0.17
CA ASN A 38 11.19 -17.17 0.82
C ASN A 38 10.18 -18.29 1.09
N ASP A 39 9.84 -18.49 2.37
CA ASP A 39 8.96 -19.58 2.81
C ASP A 39 7.49 -19.33 2.44
N MET A 40 7.00 -18.09 2.59
CA MET A 40 5.62 -17.70 2.31
C MET A 40 5.53 -16.31 1.68
N MET A 41 5.06 -16.23 0.44
CA MET A 41 4.87 -14.96 -0.29
C MET A 41 3.41 -14.52 -0.41
N CYS A 42 2.46 -15.39 -0.04
CA CYS A 42 1.01 -15.12 -0.11
C CYS A 42 0.63 -14.51 -1.48
N ARG A 43 -0.04 -13.35 -1.48
CA ARG A 43 -0.50 -12.63 -2.68
C ARG A 43 0.46 -11.51 -3.11
N LEU A 44 1.65 -11.42 -2.53
CA LEU A 44 2.60 -10.33 -2.83
C LEU A 44 3.04 -10.32 -4.29
N TYR A 45 3.05 -11.46 -5.00
CA TYR A 45 3.37 -11.51 -6.43
C TYR A 45 2.36 -10.79 -7.30
N GLU A 46 1.10 -10.74 -6.87
CA GLU A 46 0.08 -10.00 -7.60
C GLU A 46 0.18 -8.50 -7.30
N CYS A 47 0.78 -8.12 -6.18
CA CYS A 47 0.96 -6.71 -5.80
C CYS A 47 2.30 -6.14 -6.30
N PHE A 48 3.33 -6.98 -6.38
CA PHE A 48 4.70 -6.65 -6.76
C PHE A 48 5.31 -7.78 -7.62
N PRO A 49 4.87 -7.97 -8.89
CA PRO A 49 5.36 -9.08 -9.72
C PRO A 49 6.87 -9.06 -9.95
N THR A 50 7.44 -7.86 -10.14
CA THR A 50 8.89 -7.64 -10.29
C THR A 50 9.29 -6.36 -9.54
N PRO A 51 10.57 -6.12 -9.27
CA PRO A 51 11.02 -4.88 -8.64
C PRO A 51 10.70 -3.59 -9.42
N ALA A 52 10.33 -3.69 -10.70
CA ALA A 52 9.90 -2.55 -11.52
C ALA A 52 8.41 -2.18 -11.31
N HIS A 53 7.63 -3.04 -10.68
CA HIS A 53 6.21 -2.80 -10.42
C HIS A 53 6.05 -2.14 -9.05
N ASP A 54 5.78 -0.84 -9.05
CA ASP A 54 5.47 -0.09 -7.86
C ASP A 54 4.06 -0.41 -7.34
N ASN A 55 3.83 -0.11 -6.06
CA ASN A 55 2.51 -0.19 -5.45
C ASN A 55 2.48 0.68 -4.20
N LEU A 56 1.27 0.85 -3.65
CA LEU A 56 1.03 1.53 -2.40
C LEU A 56 0.05 0.68 -1.60
N GLY A 57 0.15 0.66 -0.28
CA GLY A 57 -0.91 0.09 0.53
C GLY A 57 -0.70 0.36 2.00
N PHE A 58 -1.73 0.13 2.81
CA PHE A 58 -1.59 0.22 4.26
C PHE A 58 -1.43 -1.16 4.89
N TYR A 59 -0.45 -1.26 5.77
CA TYR A 59 -0.21 -2.39 6.63
C TYR A 59 -0.91 -2.18 7.96
N LEU A 60 -1.70 -3.16 8.39
CA LEU A 60 -2.44 -3.11 9.65
C LEU A 60 -1.82 -4.02 10.70
N THR A 61 -1.95 -3.61 11.96
CA THR A 61 -1.59 -4.46 13.09
C THR A 61 -2.38 -5.78 13.05
N GLY A 62 -1.71 -6.88 13.35
CA GLY A 62 -2.31 -8.21 13.35
C GLY A 62 -3.48 -8.35 14.33
N VAL A 63 -4.48 -9.15 13.95
CA VAL A 63 -5.52 -9.58 14.89
C VAL A 63 -4.89 -10.35 16.04
N SER A 64 -5.42 -10.17 17.24
CA SER A 64 -4.89 -10.71 18.50
C SER A 64 -3.48 -10.23 18.85
N SER A 65 -3.00 -9.14 18.25
CA SER A 65 -1.75 -8.52 18.68
C SER A 65 -1.83 -8.06 20.13
N ARG A 66 -0.71 -8.21 20.84
CA ARG A 66 -0.50 -7.64 22.17
C ARG A 66 -0.30 -6.12 22.13
N HIS A 67 -0.05 -5.57 20.95
CA HIS A 67 0.14 -4.15 20.71
C HIS A 67 -1.19 -3.46 20.39
N ASP A 68 -1.22 -2.14 20.52
CA ASP A 68 -2.39 -1.37 20.15
C ASP A 68 -2.50 -1.22 18.64
N PHE A 69 -3.75 -1.09 18.17
CA PHE A 69 -4.05 -0.99 16.76
C PHE A 69 -3.34 0.21 16.12
N SER A 70 -2.57 -0.08 15.08
CA SER A 70 -1.87 0.90 14.26
C SER A 70 -1.98 0.53 12.78
N ALA A 71 -1.89 1.54 11.94
CA ALA A 71 -1.82 1.41 10.48
C ALA A 71 -0.60 2.20 9.98
N LEU A 72 0.11 1.65 8.98
CA LEU A 72 1.27 2.27 8.35
C LEU A 72 1.13 2.15 6.84
N LEU A 73 1.25 3.25 6.11
CA LEU A 73 1.28 3.23 4.66
C LEU A 73 2.70 2.90 4.19
N VAL A 74 2.81 2.03 3.19
CA VAL A 74 4.09 1.59 2.61
C VAL A 74 3.99 1.51 1.09
N ASP A 75 5.09 1.82 0.41
CA ASP A 75 5.25 1.80 -1.05
C ASP A 75 6.07 0.59 -1.56
N SER A 76 6.59 -0.20 -0.63
CA SER A 76 7.53 -1.28 -0.90
C SER A 76 7.01 -2.60 -0.32
N VAL A 77 7.61 -3.73 -0.70
CA VAL A 77 7.17 -5.06 -0.28
C VAL A 77 7.20 -5.16 1.26
N PRO A 78 6.07 -5.36 1.95
CA PRO A 78 6.09 -5.43 3.40
C PRO A 78 6.58 -6.78 3.90
N ASN A 79 7.37 -6.79 4.96
CA ASN A 79 7.61 -7.98 5.76
C ASN A 79 6.29 -8.46 6.43
N LEU A 80 6.30 -9.67 7.01
CA LEU A 80 5.18 -10.16 7.82
C LEU A 80 5.08 -9.48 9.20
N HIS A 81 6.14 -8.84 9.69
CA HIS A 81 6.20 -8.26 11.02
C HIS A 81 6.53 -6.74 11.15
N PRO A 82 6.18 -5.85 10.20
CA PRO A 82 6.27 -4.41 10.43
C PRO A 82 5.44 -3.96 11.63
N LEU A 83 4.17 -4.38 11.73
CA LEU A 83 3.26 -4.06 12.84
C LEU A 83 2.71 -5.36 13.44
N ASP A 84 3.59 -6.25 13.90
CA ASP A 84 3.23 -7.63 14.27
C ASP A 84 2.73 -8.44 13.05
N THR A 85 2.12 -9.61 13.24
CA THR A 85 1.62 -10.53 12.20
C THR A 85 0.37 -9.97 11.52
N GLY A 86 0.58 -8.90 10.75
CA GLY A 86 -0.46 -8.07 10.16
C GLY A 86 -0.89 -8.47 8.76
N GLN A 87 -1.66 -7.57 8.14
CA GLN A 87 -2.12 -7.71 6.76
C GLN A 87 -1.84 -6.43 5.98
N PHE A 88 -1.45 -6.60 4.73
CA PHE A 88 -1.23 -5.52 3.78
C PHE A 88 -2.45 -5.39 2.87
N PHE A 89 -2.96 -4.17 2.74
CA PHE A 89 -4.09 -3.81 1.89
C PHE A 89 -3.55 -2.98 0.71
N PRO A 90 -3.23 -3.62 -0.42
CA PRO A 90 -2.69 -2.95 -1.59
C PRO A 90 -3.75 -2.09 -2.29
N ARG A 91 -3.32 -0.92 -2.77
CA ARG A 91 -4.07 -0.05 -3.68
C ARG A 91 -4.24 -0.71 -5.04
N TRP A 92 -3.18 -1.32 -5.55
CA TRP A 92 -3.14 -1.90 -6.89
C TRP A 92 -2.89 -3.41 -6.86
N THR A 93 -3.35 -4.08 -7.89
CA THR A 93 -2.91 -5.42 -8.27
C THR A 93 -2.42 -5.37 -9.71
N TRP A 94 -1.48 -6.24 -10.06
CA TRP A 94 -0.89 -6.36 -11.38
C TRP A 94 -1.34 -7.68 -12.01
N GLU A 95 -2.14 -7.57 -13.08
CA GLU A 95 -2.67 -8.71 -13.82
C GLU A 95 -1.82 -9.02 -15.04
N LYS A 96 -1.46 -10.29 -15.23
CA LYS A 96 -0.72 -10.71 -16.41
C LYS A 96 -1.58 -10.62 -17.66
N VAL A 97 -1.09 -9.90 -18.67
CA VAL A 97 -1.73 -9.75 -19.98
C VAL A 97 -1.19 -10.82 -20.92
N TRP A 98 -2.10 -11.55 -21.58
CA TRP A 98 -1.74 -12.59 -22.56
C TRP A 98 -2.11 -12.12 -23.97
N GLY A 99 -1.15 -12.12 -24.91
CA GLY A 99 -1.40 -11.82 -26.33
C GLY A 99 -0.36 -10.89 -26.95
N ARG A 100 -0.54 -10.54 -28.24
CA ARG A 100 0.38 -9.70 -29.06
C ARG A 100 0.68 -8.31 -28.47
N HIS A 101 -0.04 -7.89 -27.44
CA HIS A 101 0.24 -6.68 -26.65
C HIS A 101 1.34 -6.85 -25.60
N ALA A 102 1.94 -8.04 -25.44
CA ALA A 102 3.05 -8.28 -24.52
C ALA A 102 4.39 -7.67 -24.99
N ALA A 103 4.44 -7.16 -26.24
CA ALA A 103 5.58 -6.46 -26.80
C ALA A 103 5.17 -5.70 -28.07
N GLU A 104 4.26 -4.73 -27.96
CA GLU A 104 4.16 -3.69 -28.99
C GLU A 104 4.07 -2.32 -28.32
N ASP A 105 5.09 -1.52 -28.66
CA ASP A 105 5.27 -0.08 -28.45
C ASP A 105 5.60 0.39 -27.02
N ASP A 106 6.87 0.77 -26.84
CA ASP A 106 7.29 1.95 -26.05
C ASP A 106 6.70 3.26 -26.66
N GLY A 107 5.46 3.17 -27.14
CA GLY A 107 4.75 4.16 -27.91
C GLY A 107 4.17 5.18 -26.96
N PHE A 108 4.63 6.41 -27.12
CA PHE A 108 4.13 7.59 -26.45
C PHE A 108 2.60 7.66 -26.56
N ASN A 109 1.90 7.37 -25.45
CA ASN A 109 0.45 7.33 -25.41
C ASN A 109 -0.13 8.75 -25.48
N LEU A 110 -0.61 9.16 -26.66
CA LEU A 110 -1.18 10.49 -26.91
C LEU A 110 -2.53 10.71 -26.19
N ASP A 111 -3.27 9.63 -25.89
CA ASP A 111 -4.54 9.71 -25.15
C ASP A 111 -4.33 10.07 -23.67
N ALA A 112 -3.15 9.75 -23.11
CA ALA A 112 -2.76 10.15 -21.75
C ALA A 112 -2.56 11.66 -21.58
N LEU A 113 -2.50 12.43 -22.68
CA LEU A 113 -2.47 13.90 -22.68
C LEU A 113 -3.86 14.54 -22.79
N SER A 114 -4.88 13.75 -23.16
CA SER A 114 -6.24 14.25 -23.40
C SER A 114 -7.17 14.02 -22.21
N GLU A 115 -6.78 13.15 -21.27
CA GLU A 115 -7.47 13.02 -19.99
C GLU A 115 -7.07 14.16 -19.04
N PRO A 116 -8.02 14.72 -18.26
CA PRO A 116 -7.67 15.71 -17.24
C PRO A 116 -6.57 15.12 -16.36
N PRO A 117 -5.60 15.92 -15.88
CA PRO A 117 -4.46 15.42 -15.13
C PRO A 117 -4.96 14.52 -13.99
N GLY A 118 -4.83 13.20 -14.19
CA GLY A 118 -5.15 12.21 -13.20
C GLY A 118 -4.33 12.51 -11.96
N GLU A 119 -5.03 12.61 -10.82
CA GLU A 119 -4.56 12.84 -9.46
C GLU A 119 -3.04 13.10 -9.34
N ALA A 120 -2.65 14.37 -9.50
CA ALA A 120 -1.27 14.87 -9.47
C ALA A 120 -0.55 14.73 -8.10
N GLY A 121 -0.94 13.76 -7.28
CA GLY A 121 -0.38 13.54 -5.94
C GLY A 121 -0.27 12.07 -5.53
N SER A 122 -0.36 11.11 -6.44
CA SER A 122 0.09 9.74 -6.14
C SER A 122 1.47 9.56 -6.75
N ALA A 123 2.49 9.29 -5.94
CA ALA A 123 3.84 8.92 -6.39
C ALA A 123 3.87 7.62 -7.23
N VAL A 124 2.74 6.94 -7.34
CA VAL A 124 2.56 5.60 -7.89
C VAL A 124 1.66 5.68 -9.14
N GLY A 125 1.99 4.92 -10.18
CA GLY A 125 1.39 5.01 -11.53
C GLY A 125 -0.12 4.77 -11.67
N ARG A 126 -0.64 4.76 -12.91
CA ARG A 126 -2.07 4.96 -13.22
C ARG A 126 -2.81 3.64 -13.50
N GLU A 127 -4.12 3.59 -13.22
CA GLU A 127 -4.98 2.44 -13.57
C GLU A 127 -4.86 2.11 -15.07
N GLY A 128 -4.69 0.84 -15.39
CA GLY A 128 -4.53 0.37 -16.78
C GLY A 128 -3.11 0.46 -17.35
N GLU A 129 -2.16 1.06 -16.64
CA GLU A 129 -0.74 1.09 -17.05
C GLU A 129 -0.20 -0.33 -17.25
N VAL A 130 0.60 -0.53 -18.29
CA VAL A 130 1.22 -1.81 -18.61
C VAL A 130 2.74 -1.69 -18.47
N ILE A 131 3.34 -2.56 -17.66
CA ILE A 131 4.79 -2.71 -17.51
C ILE A 131 5.14 -4.15 -17.85
N GLY A 132 5.91 -4.33 -18.93
CA GLY A 132 6.19 -5.66 -19.48
C GLY A 132 4.90 -6.40 -19.83
N ASP A 133 4.67 -7.56 -19.22
CA ASP A 133 3.48 -8.39 -19.42
C ASP A 133 2.42 -8.22 -18.32
N HIS A 134 2.47 -7.17 -17.50
CA HIS A 134 1.51 -6.93 -16.43
C HIS A 134 0.80 -5.59 -16.57
N ARG A 135 -0.51 -5.59 -16.33
CA ARG A 135 -1.38 -4.41 -16.30
C ARG A 135 -1.79 -4.07 -14.89
N ARG A 136 -1.68 -2.80 -14.50
CA ARG A 136 -2.13 -2.27 -13.21
C ARG A 136 -3.65 -2.22 -13.13
N VAL A 137 -4.21 -2.72 -12.03
CA VAL A 137 -5.65 -2.77 -11.74
C VAL A 137 -5.90 -2.20 -10.35
N ASP A 138 -6.89 -1.30 -10.24
CA ASP A 138 -7.29 -0.74 -8.95
C ASP A 138 -8.04 -1.78 -8.11
N ASN A 139 -7.65 -1.98 -6.85
CA ASN A 139 -8.36 -2.88 -5.94
C ASN A 139 -9.66 -2.27 -5.37
N MET A 140 -9.91 -0.98 -5.59
CA MET A 140 -11.18 -0.34 -5.28
C MET A 140 -12.23 -0.75 -6.31
N THR A 141 -13.17 -1.61 -5.89
CA THR A 141 -14.24 -2.08 -6.78
C THR A 141 -15.20 -0.95 -7.15
N ASP A 142 -15.80 -1.06 -8.34
CA ASP A 142 -16.85 -0.12 -8.79
C ASP A 142 -18.07 -0.14 -7.85
N ALA A 143 -18.39 -1.29 -7.27
CA ALA A 143 -19.47 -1.41 -6.29
C ALA A 143 -19.19 -0.56 -5.03
N THR A 144 -17.96 -0.60 -4.52
CA THR A 144 -17.53 0.24 -3.40
C THR A 144 -17.56 1.71 -3.80
N LEU A 145 -16.98 2.07 -4.94
CA LEU A 145 -16.97 3.45 -5.43
C LEU A 145 -18.39 4.02 -5.58
N ASN A 146 -19.31 3.24 -6.14
CA ASN A 146 -20.70 3.64 -6.31
C ASN A 146 -21.42 3.84 -4.96
N ALA A 147 -21.12 3.03 -3.94
CA ALA A 147 -21.67 3.23 -2.60
C ALA A 147 -21.20 4.56 -1.98
N TYR A 148 -19.92 4.91 -2.14
CA TYR A 148 -19.38 6.19 -1.68
C TYR A 148 -19.92 7.37 -2.50
N ARG A 149 -20.06 7.24 -3.82
CA ARG A 149 -20.67 8.26 -4.67
C ARG A 149 -22.14 8.52 -4.33
N ALA A 150 -22.88 7.47 -3.97
CA ALA A 150 -24.26 7.61 -3.51
C ALA A 150 -24.35 8.38 -2.18
N ALA A 151 -23.34 8.26 -1.31
CA ALA A 151 -23.30 8.95 -0.03
C ALA A 151 -22.76 10.39 -0.12
N TYR A 152 -21.73 10.63 -0.94
CA TYR A 152 -20.95 11.87 -0.92
C TYR A 152 -20.98 12.67 -2.21
N GLY A 153 -21.44 12.08 -3.33
CA GLY A 153 -21.59 12.75 -4.61
C GLY A 153 -20.81 12.09 -5.75
N PRO A 154 -21.22 12.35 -7.01
CA PRO A 154 -20.66 11.67 -8.19
C PRO A 154 -19.19 11.99 -8.44
N GLU A 155 -18.70 13.12 -7.94
CA GLU A 155 -17.29 13.53 -8.05
C GLU A 155 -16.34 12.72 -7.15
N THR A 156 -16.84 11.93 -6.20
CA THR A 156 -16.00 11.08 -5.34
C THR A 156 -15.21 10.08 -6.19
N GLY A 157 -13.88 10.13 -6.07
CA GLY A 157 -12.92 9.26 -6.75
C GLY A 157 -12.47 8.07 -5.91
N LYS A 158 -11.80 7.10 -6.56
CA LYS A 158 -11.28 5.90 -5.87
C LYS A 158 -10.20 6.26 -4.83
N ALA A 159 -9.37 7.26 -5.10
CA ALA A 159 -8.36 7.68 -4.14
C ALA A 159 -8.94 8.44 -2.94
N ASP A 160 -10.00 9.23 -3.13
CA ASP A 160 -10.70 9.86 -2.01
C ASP A 160 -11.16 8.79 -1.01
N VAL A 161 -11.71 7.68 -1.51
CA VAL A 161 -12.11 6.54 -0.68
C VAL A 161 -10.91 5.87 -0.03
N PHE A 162 -9.82 5.66 -0.76
CA PHE A 162 -8.59 5.06 -0.22
C PHE A 162 -8.00 5.88 0.94
N TYR A 163 -7.83 7.19 0.74
CA TYR A 163 -7.30 8.08 1.78
C TYR A 163 -8.32 8.36 2.88
N TYR A 164 -9.62 8.34 2.60
CA TYR A 164 -10.65 8.35 3.63
C TYR A 164 -10.52 7.15 4.56
N VAL A 165 -10.40 5.93 4.02
CA VAL A 165 -10.19 4.73 4.84
C VAL A 165 -8.93 4.91 5.68
N TYR A 166 -7.84 5.38 5.08
CA TYR A 166 -6.59 5.57 5.79
C TYR A 166 -6.71 6.61 6.92
N GLY A 167 -7.29 7.78 6.65
CA GLY A 167 -7.54 8.81 7.67
C GLY A 167 -8.46 8.32 8.78
N PHE A 168 -9.53 7.59 8.43
CA PHE A 168 -10.47 7.02 9.38
C PHE A 168 -9.80 6.01 10.32
N LEU A 169 -8.89 5.17 9.80
CA LEU A 169 -8.09 4.25 10.59
C LEU A 169 -7.16 4.96 11.57
N HIS A 170 -6.89 6.25 11.41
CA HIS A 170 -6.13 7.10 12.33
C HIS A 170 -7.00 7.93 13.28
N HIS A 171 -8.34 7.89 13.14
CA HIS A 171 -9.24 8.68 13.97
C HIS A 171 -9.18 8.23 15.45
N PRO A 172 -8.80 9.12 16.40
CA PRO A 172 -8.57 8.74 17.80
C PRO A 172 -9.81 8.13 18.47
N GLU A 173 -10.98 8.73 18.23
CA GLU A 173 -12.23 8.23 18.82
C GLU A 173 -12.60 6.85 18.27
N TYR A 174 -12.31 6.58 16.98
CA TYR A 174 -12.58 5.27 16.39
C TYR A 174 -11.73 4.19 17.05
N ARG A 175 -10.42 4.44 17.18
CA ARG A 175 -9.49 3.52 17.84
C ARG A 175 -9.85 3.29 19.30
N ALA A 176 -10.23 4.34 20.03
CA ALA A 176 -10.64 4.25 21.41
C ALA A 176 -11.94 3.45 21.58
N ARG A 177 -12.97 3.77 20.78
CA ARG A 177 -14.30 3.14 20.86
C ARG A 177 -14.29 1.68 20.43
N HIS A 178 -13.52 1.34 19.40
CA HIS A 178 -13.49 0.00 18.79
C HIS A 178 -12.25 -0.82 19.14
N GLY A 179 -11.40 -0.38 20.07
CA GLY A 179 -10.12 -1.03 20.37
C GLY A 179 -10.23 -2.53 20.69
N ALA A 180 -11.31 -2.96 21.37
CA ALA A 180 -11.55 -4.37 21.65
C ALA A 180 -11.87 -5.21 20.39
N ASP A 181 -12.59 -4.62 19.43
CA ASP A 181 -12.96 -5.28 18.17
C ASP A 181 -11.78 -5.30 17.19
N LEU A 182 -11.00 -4.20 17.15
CA LEU A 182 -9.77 -4.07 16.36
C LEU A 182 -8.70 -5.09 16.80
N LYS A 183 -8.72 -5.52 18.07
CA LYS A 183 -7.88 -6.63 18.56
C LYS A 183 -8.39 -8.00 18.15
N LYS A 184 -9.63 -8.15 17.69
CA LYS A 184 -10.24 -9.47 17.41
C LYS A 184 -10.52 -9.71 15.92
N SER A 185 -10.69 -8.65 15.15
CA SER A 185 -11.14 -8.72 13.76
C SER A 185 -10.61 -7.56 12.93
N LEU A 186 -10.66 -7.72 11.60
CA LEU A 186 -10.31 -6.63 10.69
C LEU A 186 -11.24 -5.42 10.89
N PRO A 187 -10.71 -4.19 10.73
CA PRO A 187 -11.51 -2.98 10.87
C PRO A 187 -12.70 -2.96 9.91
N ARG A 188 -13.85 -2.50 10.41
CA ARG A 188 -15.00 -2.17 9.56
C ARG A 188 -15.09 -0.66 9.46
N ILE A 189 -15.15 -0.15 8.24
CA ILE A 189 -15.15 1.29 7.98
C ILE A 189 -16.60 1.75 7.76
N PRO A 190 -17.17 2.57 8.66
CA PRO A 190 -18.49 3.17 8.46
C PRO A 190 -18.41 4.32 7.46
N LEU A 191 -19.59 4.72 6.96
CA LEU A 191 -19.76 6.00 6.27
C LEU A 191 -20.00 7.08 7.34
N VAL A 192 -19.23 8.16 7.29
CA VAL A 192 -19.50 9.38 8.07
C VAL A 192 -20.74 10.11 7.55
N SER A 193 -21.37 10.89 8.42
CA SER A 193 -22.70 11.45 8.18
C SER A 193 -22.75 12.56 7.14
N THR A 194 -21.66 13.30 6.97
CA THR A 194 -21.59 14.44 6.05
C THR A 194 -20.49 14.26 5.01
N ARG A 195 -20.67 14.92 3.86
CA ARG A 195 -19.63 14.97 2.83
C ARG A 195 -18.42 15.75 3.32
N GLU A 196 -18.65 16.79 4.09
CA GLU A 196 -17.60 17.62 4.69
C GLU A 196 -16.68 16.77 5.59
N ASP A 197 -17.25 15.90 6.44
CA ASP A 197 -16.47 14.98 7.27
C ASP A 197 -15.68 13.98 6.42
N PHE A 198 -16.29 13.46 5.35
CA PHE A 198 -15.61 12.56 4.41
C PHE A 198 -14.41 13.23 3.77
N THR A 199 -14.58 14.44 3.23
CA THR A 199 -13.51 15.22 2.62
C THR A 199 -12.42 15.58 3.65
N ALA A 200 -12.79 15.94 4.87
CA ALA A 200 -11.83 16.24 5.93
C ALA A 200 -10.96 15.02 6.29
N LEU A 201 -11.59 13.85 6.44
CA LEU A 201 -10.89 12.60 6.72
C LEU A 201 -10.02 12.12 5.55
N ALA A 202 -10.49 12.26 4.31
CA ALA A 202 -9.71 11.95 3.12
C ALA A 202 -8.48 12.86 3.01
N THR A 203 -8.65 14.16 3.27
CA THR A 203 -7.56 15.14 3.26
C THR A 203 -6.54 14.83 4.36
N ALA A 204 -6.99 14.58 5.59
CA ALA A 204 -6.12 14.20 6.70
C ALA A 204 -5.39 12.88 6.42
N GLY A 205 -6.10 11.90 5.85
CA GLY A 205 -5.52 10.62 5.46
C GLY A 205 -4.43 10.77 4.41
N ARG A 206 -4.63 11.64 3.42
CA ARG A 206 -3.60 11.96 2.42
C ARG A 206 -2.39 12.64 3.06
N ALA A 207 -2.59 13.61 3.95
CA ALA A 207 -1.48 14.26 4.65
C ALA A 207 -0.65 13.28 5.52
N VAL A 208 -1.32 12.34 6.20
CA VAL A 208 -0.64 11.29 6.99
C VAL A 208 0.05 10.27 6.07
N ALA A 209 -0.55 9.97 4.93
CA ALA A 209 0.05 9.12 3.91
C ALA A 209 1.38 9.70 3.41
N ASP A 210 1.36 10.97 2.99
CA ASP A 210 2.55 11.67 2.49
C ASP A 210 3.68 11.63 3.54
N LEU A 211 3.37 11.90 4.81
CA LEU A 211 4.35 11.80 5.90
C LEU A 211 4.95 10.39 6.07
N HIS A 212 4.16 9.34 5.87
CA HIS A 212 4.64 7.97 6.02
C HIS A 212 5.42 7.45 4.82
N LEU A 213 5.18 8.00 3.62
CA LEU A 213 5.93 7.65 2.42
C LEU A 213 7.25 8.42 2.37
N ASP A 214 7.20 9.71 2.70
CA ASP A 214 8.32 10.64 2.58
C ASP A 214 9.12 10.77 3.90
N TYR A 215 9.00 9.81 4.81
CA TYR A 215 9.63 9.87 6.14
C TYR A 215 11.16 10.04 6.12
N GLU A 216 11.81 9.71 4.99
CA GLU A 216 13.26 9.85 4.78
C GLU A 216 13.65 11.26 4.28
N GLU A 217 12.69 12.02 3.74
CA GLU A 217 12.91 13.30 3.05
C GLU A 217 12.28 14.51 3.77
N VAL A 218 11.46 14.27 4.80
CA VAL A 218 10.83 15.35 5.57
C VAL A 218 11.84 16.21 6.34
N GLU A 219 11.55 17.52 6.39
CA GLU A 219 12.35 18.47 7.18
C GLU A 219 12.36 18.06 8.65
N PRO A 220 13.54 17.89 9.29
CA PRO A 220 13.63 17.55 10.69
C PRO A 220 12.93 18.57 11.59
N TRP A 221 12.26 18.08 12.62
CA TRP A 221 11.64 18.97 13.61
C TRP A 221 12.70 19.83 14.32
N PRO A 222 12.51 21.15 14.46
CA PRO A 222 13.48 22.02 15.10
C PRO A 222 13.56 21.73 16.60
N LEU A 223 14.56 20.92 16.98
CA LEU A 223 14.82 20.57 18.37
C LEU A 223 15.76 21.61 19.01
N THR A 224 15.33 22.20 20.12
CA THR A 224 16.21 23.01 20.97
C THR A 224 16.84 22.11 22.02
N LEU A 225 18.15 21.85 21.91
CA LEU A 225 18.88 21.05 22.90
C LEU A 225 19.16 21.89 24.15
N ALA A 226 18.50 21.58 25.25
CA ALA A 226 18.86 22.12 26.56
C ALA A 226 20.02 21.30 27.14
N VAL A 227 21.24 21.84 27.09
CA VAL A 227 22.40 21.23 27.74
C VAL A 227 22.37 21.61 29.22
N ASN A 228 21.85 20.71 30.06
CA ASN A 228 22.00 20.82 31.51
C ASN A 228 23.41 20.35 31.85
N GLY A 229 24.29 21.28 32.24
CA GLY A 229 25.65 20.96 32.66
C GLY A 229 25.66 19.98 33.83
N ILE A 230 26.52 18.96 33.75
CA ILE A 230 26.85 18.01 34.82
C ILE A 230 27.69 18.72 35.88
#